data_AF-S7WTC0-F1
#
_entry.id   AF-S7WTC0-F1
#
_cell.length_a   1.000
_cell.length_b   1.000
_cell.length_c   1.000
_cell.angle_alpha   90.00
_cell.angle_beta   90.00
_cell.angle_gamma   90.00
#
_symmetry.space_group_name_H-M   'P 1'
#
loop_
_entity.id
_entity.type
_entity.pdbx_description
1 polymer ?
#
loop_
_entity_poly.entity_id
_entity_poly.type
_entity_poly.pdbx_seq_one_letter_code
_entity_poly.pdbx_strand_id
1 'polypeptide(L)'
;MDRLFPDGRDLNRSFPGSANGSLASRVAHFVMTELVPHVDFAMDFHTGGAGRFNAAQIRIVRDNERLTELAHVFGAPFIFYSQNLNKSYRNACDKAGIPMLLFEGGKSFNIDNNITNTGVNGAKRVLHHLGMLRSKFKVSRPKVSAVIIKDSKWLRAKYSGMFKATISINSKVTKGQVLGNITDPYGSFNYFVKAPNAGYIFNVNESPIIYQGDAIFHISTEIES
;
A
#
# COMPACT_ATOMS: atom_id res chain seq x y z
N MET A 1 -14.26 11.18 8.68
CA MET A 1 -14.12 9.70 8.69
C MET A 1 -12.69 9.42 9.10
N ASP A 2 -12.50 8.95 10.32
CA ASP A 2 -11.16 8.82 10.90
C ASP A 2 -10.63 7.39 10.75
N ARG A 3 -9.30 7.27 10.65
CA ARG A 3 -8.58 5.98 10.62
C ARG A 3 -8.80 5.17 11.90
N LEU A 4 -9.03 5.86 13.01
CA LEU A 4 -9.14 5.30 14.34
C LEU A 4 -10.62 5.05 14.66
N PHE A 5 -10.87 4.04 15.48
CA PHE A 5 -12.16 3.85 16.12
C PHE A 5 -12.47 5.03 17.06
N PRO A 6 -13.74 5.21 17.50
CA PRO A 6 -14.10 6.27 18.44
C PRO A 6 -13.30 6.27 19.75
N ASP A 7 -12.69 5.14 20.12
CA ASP A 7 -11.79 4.98 21.27
C ASP A 7 -10.31 5.32 20.97
N GLY A 8 -10.03 5.88 19.79
CA GLY A 8 -8.69 6.27 19.33
C GLY A 8 -7.79 5.09 18.92
N ARG A 9 -8.31 3.86 18.85
CA ARG A 9 -7.50 2.69 18.49
C ARG A 9 -7.57 2.38 17.00
N ASP A 10 -6.43 2.00 16.43
CA ASP A 10 -6.34 1.48 15.06
C ASP A 10 -6.69 -0.02 15.06
N LEU A 11 -7.71 -0.41 14.30
CA LEU A 11 -8.11 -1.81 14.16
C LEU A 11 -6.96 -2.67 13.64
N ASN A 12 -6.20 -2.17 12.66
CA ASN A 12 -5.07 -2.90 12.10
C ASN A 12 -3.84 -2.89 13.03
N ARG A 13 -3.97 -2.43 14.28
CA ARG A 13 -2.97 -2.60 15.36
C ARG A 13 -3.54 -3.37 16.55
N SER A 14 -4.72 -3.96 16.38
CA SER A 14 -5.49 -4.60 17.45
C SER A 14 -5.67 -6.10 17.24
N PHE A 15 -5.19 -6.68 16.13
CA PHE A 15 -5.29 -8.13 15.87
C PHE A 15 -4.29 -8.95 16.71
N PRO A 16 -4.63 -10.20 17.10
CA PRO A 16 -5.88 -10.92 16.82
C PRO A 16 -7.07 -10.51 17.68
N GLY A 17 -6.90 -9.54 18.59
CA GLY A 17 -7.97 -9.02 19.43
C GLY A 17 -8.23 -9.81 20.71
N SER A 18 -9.19 -9.33 21.49
CA SER A 18 -9.71 -9.97 22.71
C SER A 18 -11.18 -9.64 22.89
N ALA A 19 -11.99 -10.63 23.32
CA ALA A 19 -13.41 -10.46 23.63
C ALA A 19 -13.67 -9.41 24.72
N ASN A 20 -12.72 -9.22 25.64
CA ASN A 20 -12.82 -8.26 26.74
C ASN A 20 -11.96 -7.01 26.52
N GLY A 21 -11.45 -6.81 25.30
CA GLY A 21 -10.60 -5.68 24.96
C GLY A 21 -11.35 -4.39 24.63
N SER A 22 -10.60 -3.42 24.11
CA SER A 22 -11.16 -2.18 23.54
C SER A 22 -12.11 -2.47 22.36
N LEU A 23 -12.83 -1.46 21.88
CA LEU A 23 -13.79 -1.66 20.79
C LEU A 23 -13.11 -2.24 19.54
N ALA A 24 -11.99 -1.64 19.12
CA ALA A 24 -11.18 -2.16 18.01
C ALA A 24 -10.67 -3.60 18.27
N SER A 25 -10.34 -3.93 19.52
CA SER A 25 -9.86 -5.26 19.90
C SER A 25 -10.96 -6.31 19.86
N ARG A 26 -12.19 -5.97 20.25
CA ARG A 26 -13.35 -6.87 20.15
C ARG A 26 -13.76 -7.12 18.70
N VAL A 27 -13.69 -6.09 17.85
CA VAL A 27 -13.92 -6.25 16.41
C VAL A 27 -12.86 -7.16 15.79
N ALA A 28 -11.58 -6.94 16.09
CA ALA A 28 -10.51 -7.82 15.63
C ALA A 28 -10.72 -9.27 16.10
N HIS A 29 -11.14 -9.46 17.35
CA HIS A 29 -11.43 -10.78 17.90
C HIS A 29 -12.56 -11.48 17.12
N PHE A 30 -13.68 -10.80 16.92
CA PHE A 30 -14.81 -11.32 16.15
C PHE A 30 -14.40 -11.74 14.74
N VAL A 31 -13.62 -10.92 14.03
CA VAL A 31 -13.12 -11.29 12.70
C VAL A 31 -12.30 -12.57 12.77
N MET A 32 -11.42 -12.69 13.77
CA MET A 32 -10.54 -13.86 13.91
C MET A 32 -11.26 -15.14 14.38
N THR A 33 -12.34 -15.04 15.15
CA THR A 33 -13.06 -16.22 15.66
C THR A 33 -14.24 -16.62 14.79
N GLU A 34 -14.96 -15.66 14.21
CA GLU A 34 -16.21 -15.92 13.49
C GLU A 34 -16.08 -15.90 11.97
N LEU A 35 -15.03 -15.26 11.41
CA LEU A 35 -14.87 -15.15 9.95
C LEU A 35 -13.67 -15.93 9.44
N VAL A 36 -12.48 -15.68 9.99
CA VAL A 36 -11.22 -16.26 9.50
C VAL A 36 -11.22 -17.80 9.48
N PRO A 37 -11.87 -18.54 10.41
CA PRO A 37 -11.92 -20.01 10.33
C PRO A 37 -12.69 -20.56 9.13
N HIS A 38 -13.44 -19.72 8.41
CA HIS A 38 -14.28 -20.10 7.28
C HIS A 38 -13.76 -19.61 5.93
N VAL A 39 -12.53 -19.07 5.85
CA VAL A 39 -11.97 -18.53 4.61
C VAL A 39 -10.65 -19.21 4.25
N ASP A 40 -10.47 -19.57 2.98
CA ASP A 40 -9.23 -20.19 2.47
C ASP A 40 -8.18 -19.18 1.98
N PHE A 41 -8.61 -17.93 1.78
CA PHE A 41 -7.80 -16.85 1.20
C PHE A 41 -8.45 -15.49 1.46
N ALA A 42 -7.62 -14.46 1.68
CA ALA A 42 -8.08 -13.09 1.90
C ALA A 42 -7.46 -12.09 0.91
N MET A 43 -8.23 -11.06 0.54
CA MET A 43 -7.71 -9.85 -0.11
C MET A 43 -8.06 -8.65 0.75
N ASP A 44 -7.04 -7.96 1.26
CA ASP A 44 -7.19 -6.81 2.15
C ASP A 44 -6.84 -5.52 1.39
N PHE A 45 -7.78 -4.58 1.30
CA PHE A 45 -7.66 -3.38 0.47
C PHE A 45 -7.39 -2.14 1.32
N HIS A 46 -6.22 -1.54 1.12
CA HIS A 46 -5.76 -0.34 1.80
C HIS A 46 -5.55 0.80 0.81
N THR A 47 -5.60 2.02 1.33
CA THR A 47 -5.19 3.24 0.63
C THR A 47 -4.10 3.95 1.42
N GLY A 48 -3.42 4.89 0.78
CA GLY A 48 -2.49 5.75 1.48
C GLY A 48 -3.18 6.57 2.57
N GLY A 49 -2.68 6.47 3.80
CA GLY A 49 -3.19 7.24 4.93
C GLY A 49 -2.77 8.72 4.84
N ALA A 50 -3.68 9.61 5.23
CA ALA A 50 -3.49 11.07 5.16
C ALA A 50 -3.29 11.54 3.69
N GLY A 51 -2.47 12.57 3.47
CA GLY A 51 -2.19 13.12 2.14
C GLY A 51 -1.31 12.26 1.23
N ARG A 52 -0.99 11.01 1.59
CA ARG A 52 -0.06 10.17 0.81
C ARG A 52 -0.80 9.36 -0.25
N PHE A 53 -0.38 9.49 -1.50
CA PHE A 53 -0.90 8.73 -2.63
C PHE A 53 -0.01 7.52 -2.91
N ASN A 54 -0.57 6.32 -2.80
CA ASN A 54 0.09 5.06 -3.16
C ASN A 54 -0.13 4.72 -4.64
N ALA A 55 0.92 4.30 -5.32
CA ALA A 55 0.77 3.48 -6.51
C ALA A 55 -0.01 2.21 -6.17
N ALA A 56 -0.80 1.71 -7.13
CA ALA A 56 -1.42 0.39 -6.99
C ALA A 56 -0.33 -0.68 -6.84
N GLN A 57 -0.37 -1.43 -5.76
CA GLN A 57 0.62 -2.45 -5.46
C GLN A 57 0.00 -3.61 -4.68
N ILE A 58 0.56 -4.79 -4.85
CA ILE A 58 0.27 -5.95 -4.00
C ILE A 58 1.46 -6.21 -3.10
N ARG A 59 1.22 -6.31 -1.80
CA ARG A 59 2.24 -6.61 -0.80
C ARG A 59 2.12 -8.06 -0.35
N ILE A 60 3.24 -8.77 -0.42
CA ILE A 60 3.36 -10.19 -0.02
C ILE A 60 4.63 -10.41 0.77
N VAL A 61 4.69 -11.53 1.49
CA VAL A 61 5.94 -12.00 2.11
C VAL A 61 6.82 -12.61 1.02
N ARG A 62 8.14 -12.56 1.19
CA ARG A 62 9.07 -13.19 0.25
C ARG A 62 8.93 -14.71 0.31
N ASP A 63 9.32 -15.39 -0.76
CA ASP A 63 9.45 -16.85 -0.84
C ASP A 63 8.15 -17.64 -0.60
N ASN A 64 7.00 -17.02 -0.89
CA ASN A 64 5.71 -17.71 -0.89
C ASN A 64 5.20 -17.83 -2.33
N GLU A 65 5.38 -19.01 -2.92
CA GLU A 65 5.06 -19.29 -4.33
C GLU A 65 3.59 -19.01 -4.66
N ARG A 66 2.67 -19.46 -3.80
CA ARG A 66 1.22 -19.24 -3.97
C ARG A 66 0.86 -17.76 -3.95
N LEU A 67 1.43 -16.97 -3.03
CA LEU A 67 1.17 -15.53 -2.98
C LEU A 67 1.82 -14.79 -4.15
N THR A 68 3.00 -15.23 -4.60
CA THR A 68 3.68 -14.68 -5.79
C THR A 68 2.82 -14.90 -7.03
N GLU A 69 2.34 -16.13 -7.25
CA GLU A 69 1.41 -16.46 -8.35
C GLU A 69 0.16 -15.57 -8.30
N LEU A 70 -0.54 -15.52 -7.15
CA LEU A 70 -1.76 -14.74 -7.02
C LEU A 70 -1.51 -13.23 -7.17
N ALA A 71 -0.35 -12.72 -6.77
CA ALA A 71 0.03 -11.33 -6.98
C ALA A 71 0.24 -11.00 -8.47
N HIS A 72 0.87 -11.91 -9.23
CA HIS A 72 0.98 -11.79 -10.69
C HIS A 72 -0.38 -11.88 -11.39
N VAL A 73 -1.24 -12.80 -10.94
CA VAL A 73 -2.64 -12.90 -11.42
C VAL A 73 -3.41 -11.61 -11.12
N PHE A 74 -3.25 -11.05 -9.91
CA PHE A 74 -3.87 -9.77 -9.57
C PHE A 74 -3.41 -8.67 -10.53
N GLY A 75 -2.12 -8.63 -10.89
CA GLY A 75 -1.61 -7.78 -11.96
C GLY A 75 -1.66 -6.27 -11.65
N ALA A 76 -1.28 -5.90 -10.43
CA ALA A 76 -0.93 -4.52 -10.10
C ALA A 76 0.44 -4.16 -10.73
N PRO A 77 0.74 -2.88 -10.99
CA PRO A 77 2.03 -2.49 -11.59
C PRO A 77 3.22 -2.79 -10.67
N PHE A 78 3.01 -2.92 -9.36
CA PHE A 78 4.05 -3.31 -8.41
C PHE A 78 3.63 -4.49 -7.56
N ILE A 79 4.59 -5.41 -7.34
CA ILE A 79 4.57 -6.38 -6.24
C ILE A 79 5.65 -5.93 -5.28
N PHE A 80 5.34 -5.76 -4.00
CA PHE A 80 6.30 -5.30 -3.00
C PHE A 80 6.46 -6.33 -1.89
N TYR A 81 7.69 -6.81 -1.72
CA TYR A 81 8.02 -7.68 -0.59
C TYR A 81 8.06 -6.88 0.70
N SER A 82 7.11 -7.17 1.59
CA SER A 82 7.00 -6.49 2.88
C SER A 82 6.77 -7.50 3.99
N GLN A 83 7.45 -7.30 5.12
CA GLN A 83 7.22 -8.08 6.33
C GLN A 83 5.83 -7.79 6.93
N ASN A 84 5.30 -8.78 7.64
CA ASN A 84 4.06 -8.64 8.38
C ASN A 84 4.31 -7.76 9.62
N LEU A 85 3.45 -6.76 9.82
CA LEU A 85 3.53 -5.91 11.02
C LEU A 85 2.86 -6.60 12.20
N ASN A 86 3.49 -6.52 13.38
CA ASN A 86 2.89 -7.00 14.61
C ASN A 86 1.50 -6.38 14.85
N LYS A 87 0.58 -7.22 15.33
CA LYS A 87 -0.83 -6.88 15.59
C LYS A 87 -1.63 -6.37 14.39
N SER A 88 -1.18 -6.67 13.16
CA SER A 88 -1.95 -6.43 11.94
C SER A 88 -2.85 -7.61 11.58
N TYR A 89 -3.89 -7.35 10.79
CA TYR A 89 -4.78 -8.37 10.25
C TYR A 89 -3.99 -9.41 9.46
N ARG A 90 -3.14 -8.94 8.53
CA ARG A 90 -2.26 -9.80 7.72
C ARG A 90 -1.40 -10.74 8.57
N ASN A 91 -0.80 -10.24 9.65
CA ASN A 91 0.00 -11.07 10.57
C ASN A 91 -0.85 -12.09 11.33
N ALA A 92 -2.10 -11.77 11.66
CA ALA A 92 -2.99 -12.70 12.35
C ALA A 92 -3.48 -13.80 11.40
N CYS A 93 -3.82 -13.47 10.14
CA CYS A 93 -4.14 -14.45 9.11
C CYS A 93 -2.96 -15.38 8.80
N ASP A 94 -1.76 -14.84 8.67
CA ASP A 94 -0.53 -15.61 8.44
C ASP A 94 -0.30 -16.65 9.55
N LYS A 95 -0.48 -16.26 10.82
CA LYS A 95 -0.42 -17.19 11.97
C LYS A 95 -1.54 -18.23 11.99
N ALA A 96 -2.68 -17.93 11.37
CA ALA A 96 -3.80 -18.86 11.21
C ALA A 96 -3.69 -19.72 9.95
N GLY A 97 -2.61 -19.59 9.16
CA GLY A 97 -2.41 -20.33 7.91
C GLY A 97 -3.26 -19.81 6.74
N ILE A 98 -3.85 -18.63 6.84
CA ILE A 98 -4.69 -18.03 5.79
C ILE A 98 -3.84 -17.13 4.89
N PRO A 99 -3.61 -17.51 3.62
CA PRO A 99 -2.87 -16.67 2.67
C PRO A 99 -3.65 -15.39 2.35
N MET A 100 -2.93 -14.28 2.22
CA MET A 100 -3.53 -12.98 1.96
C MET A 100 -2.73 -12.14 0.97
N LEU A 101 -3.44 -11.49 0.05
CA LEU A 101 -2.89 -10.35 -0.71
C LEU A 101 -3.30 -9.04 -0.04
N LEU A 102 -2.31 -8.18 0.25
CA LEU A 102 -2.55 -6.82 0.70
C LEU A 102 -2.44 -5.86 -0.48
N PHE A 103 -3.57 -5.29 -0.90
CA PHE A 103 -3.60 -4.22 -1.89
C PHE A 103 -3.38 -2.86 -1.23
N GLU A 104 -2.55 -2.03 -1.84
CA GLU A 104 -2.37 -0.63 -1.47
C GLU A 104 -2.51 0.23 -2.74
N GLY A 105 -3.28 1.31 -2.67
CA GLY A 105 -3.40 2.23 -3.81
C GLY A 105 -4.23 3.46 -3.49
N GLY A 106 -3.90 4.59 -4.13
CA GLY A 106 -4.60 5.86 -3.93
C GLY A 106 -4.34 6.47 -2.55
N LYS A 107 -5.24 7.35 -2.11
CA LYS A 107 -5.16 8.05 -0.82
C LYS A 107 -6.52 8.19 -0.14
N SER A 108 -6.49 8.63 1.11
CA SER A 108 -7.69 8.94 1.90
C SER A 108 -8.51 10.05 1.24
N PHE A 109 -9.85 9.97 1.33
CA PHE A 109 -10.79 10.96 0.77
C PHE A 109 -10.63 11.27 -0.73
N ASN A 110 -10.10 10.32 -1.50
CA ASN A 110 -9.92 10.48 -2.93
C ASN A 110 -10.24 9.17 -3.63
N ILE A 111 -11.13 9.24 -4.62
CA ILE A 111 -11.45 8.12 -5.50
C ILE A 111 -10.69 8.35 -6.80
N ASP A 112 -9.60 7.62 -6.98
CA ASP A 112 -8.84 7.61 -8.22
C ASP A 112 -9.36 6.49 -9.13
N ASN A 113 -9.76 6.85 -10.35
CA ASN A 113 -10.32 5.91 -11.32
C ASN A 113 -9.33 4.83 -11.74
N ASN A 114 -8.05 5.15 -11.86
CA ASN A 114 -7.04 4.18 -12.28
C ASN A 114 -6.74 3.17 -11.17
N ILE A 115 -6.58 3.65 -9.93
CA ILE A 115 -6.41 2.80 -8.75
C ILE A 115 -7.62 1.89 -8.55
N THR A 116 -8.84 2.46 -8.60
CA THR A 116 -10.09 1.72 -8.42
C THR A 116 -10.24 0.64 -9.50
N ASN A 117 -10.01 0.99 -10.77
CA ASN A 117 -10.06 0.02 -11.86
C ASN A 117 -8.99 -1.07 -11.72
N THR A 118 -7.80 -0.74 -11.23
CA THR A 118 -6.73 -1.71 -10.98
C THR A 118 -7.15 -2.69 -9.88
N GLY A 119 -7.68 -2.19 -8.77
CA GLY A 119 -8.15 -3.00 -7.65
C GLY A 119 -9.29 -3.95 -8.04
N VAL A 120 -10.32 -3.43 -8.71
CA VAL A 120 -11.49 -4.22 -9.13
C VAL A 120 -11.11 -5.29 -10.16
N ASN A 121 -10.35 -4.93 -11.20
CA ASN A 121 -9.97 -5.90 -12.22
C ASN A 121 -8.96 -6.93 -11.69
N GLY A 122 -8.10 -6.54 -10.74
CA GLY A 122 -7.21 -7.47 -10.05
C GLY A 122 -7.97 -8.48 -9.21
N ALA A 123 -8.95 -8.04 -8.42
CA ALA A 123 -9.83 -8.93 -7.67
C ALA A 123 -10.57 -9.90 -8.58
N LYS A 124 -11.11 -9.42 -9.72
CA LYS A 124 -11.78 -10.28 -10.71
C LYS A 124 -10.85 -11.32 -11.31
N ARG A 125 -9.59 -10.96 -11.62
CA ARG A 125 -8.59 -11.92 -12.12
C ARG A 125 -8.30 -13.01 -11.09
N VAL A 126 -8.10 -12.64 -9.83
CA VAL A 126 -7.86 -13.60 -8.75
C VAL A 126 -9.07 -14.52 -8.56
N LEU A 127 -10.28 -13.97 -8.44
CA LEU A 127 -11.50 -14.77 -8.30
C LEU A 127 -11.73 -15.71 -9.49
N HIS A 128 -11.43 -15.27 -10.70
CA HIS A 128 -11.51 -16.12 -11.89
C HIS A 128 -10.47 -17.24 -11.87
N HIS A 129 -9.22 -16.93 -11.51
CA HIS A 129 -8.15 -17.90 -11.39
C HIS A 129 -8.45 -18.97 -10.32
N LEU A 130 -9.12 -18.59 -9.23
CA LEU A 130 -9.59 -19.51 -8.19
C LEU A 130 -10.90 -20.24 -8.53
N GLY A 131 -11.46 -20.07 -9.74
CA GLY A 131 -12.71 -20.70 -10.15
C GLY A 131 -13.98 -20.14 -9.47
N MET A 132 -13.88 -19.00 -8.79
CA MET A 132 -14.97 -18.38 -8.02
C MET A 132 -15.81 -17.38 -8.83
N LEU A 133 -15.36 -16.98 -10.02
CA LEU A 133 -16.04 -15.97 -10.85
C LEU A 133 -16.83 -16.62 -11.99
N ARG A 134 -18.14 -16.32 -12.06
CA ARG A 134 -19.01 -16.80 -13.15
C ARG A 134 -18.54 -16.28 -14.52
N SER A 135 -18.69 -17.10 -15.56
CA SER A 135 -18.26 -16.82 -16.95
C SER A 135 -18.83 -15.54 -17.56
N LYS A 136 -20.01 -15.07 -17.10
CA LYS A 136 -20.62 -13.81 -17.57
C LYS A 136 -19.77 -12.57 -17.25
N PHE A 137 -18.88 -12.65 -16.26
CA PHE A 137 -18.02 -11.53 -15.89
C PHE A 137 -16.76 -11.52 -16.75
N LYS A 138 -16.57 -10.44 -17.51
CA LYS A 138 -15.36 -10.25 -18.31
C LYS A 138 -14.12 -10.09 -17.42
N VAL A 139 -13.05 -10.80 -17.74
CA VAL A 139 -11.75 -10.71 -17.05
C VAL A 139 -10.70 -10.26 -18.05
N SER A 140 -10.14 -9.07 -17.83
CA SER A 140 -9.08 -8.52 -18.69
C SER A 140 -7.70 -8.94 -18.18
N ARG A 141 -6.78 -9.17 -19.10
CA ARG A 141 -5.36 -9.40 -18.76
C ARG A 141 -4.72 -8.11 -18.22
N PRO A 142 -3.70 -8.21 -17.34
CA PRO A 142 -2.92 -7.06 -16.94
C PRO A 142 -2.31 -6.36 -18.16
N LYS A 143 -2.30 -5.02 -18.17
CA LYS A 143 -1.75 -4.22 -19.29
C LYS A 143 -0.22 -4.18 -19.28
N VAL A 144 0.38 -4.33 -18.11
CA VAL A 144 1.83 -4.26 -17.88
C VAL A 144 2.21 -5.39 -16.93
N SER A 145 3.41 -5.93 -17.13
CA SER A 145 4.02 -6.82 -16.15
C SER A 145 4.34 -6.06 -14.87
N ALA A 146 4.15 -6.71 -13.73
CA ALA A 146 4.46 -6.12 -12.45
C ALA A 146 5.98 -5.98 -12.26
N VAL A 147 6.42 -4.85 -11.74
CA VAL A 147 7.78 -4.69 -11.22
C VAL A 147 7.81 -5.20 -9.79
N ILE A 148 8.69 -6.16 -9.50
CA ILE A 148 8.86 -6.71 -8.16
C ILE A 148 9.88 -5.84 -7.40
N ILE A 149 9.43 -5.22 -6.31
CA ILE A 149 10.24 -4.40 -5.42
C ILE A 149 10.68 -5.28 -4.24
N LYS A 150 12.00 -5.50 -4.13
CA LYS A 150 12.63 -6.31 -3.08
C LYS A 150 12.91 -5.51 -1.82
N ASP A 151 13.36 -4.28 -2.00
CA ASP A 151 13.68 -3.36 -0.92
C ASP A 151 13.35 -1.91 -1.32
N SER A 152 13.13 -1.06 -0.31
CA SER A 152 12.69 0.31 -0.49
C SER A 152 13.06 1.19 0.70
N LYS A 153 12.97 2.51 0.52
CA LYS A 153 13.14 3.44 1.62
C LYS A 153 12.26 4.67 1.51
N TRP A 154 11.88 5.18 2.67
CA TRP A 154 11.19 6.46 2.78
C TRP A 154 12.19 7.61 2.69
N LEU A 155 11.98 8.51 1.74
CA LEU A 155 12.60 9.82 1.76
C LEU A 155 11.83 10.69 2.74
N ARG A 156 12.57 11.35 3.62
CA ARG A 156 12.05 12.16 4.71
C ARG A 156 12.32 13.65 4.43
N ALA A 157 11.39 14.49 4.82
CA ALA A 157 11.53 15.94 4.74
C ALA A 157 12.70 16.41 5.61
N LYS A 158 13.66 17.11 5.01
CA LYS A 158 14.77 17.71 5.77
C LYS A 158 14.37 19.01 6.47
N TYR A 159 13.36 19.69 5.93
CA TYR A 159 12.85 20.97 6.41
C TYR A 159 11.32 20.94 6.44
N SER A 160 10.72 21.73 7.32
CA SER A 160 9.29 22.02 7.30
C SER A 160 9.00 23.11 6.25
N GLY A 161 7.84 23.06 5.61
CA GLY A 161 7.44 24.07 4.64
C GLY A 161 6.35 23.61 3.68
N MET A 162 6.16 24.40 2.62
CA MET A 162 5.27 24.07 1.51
C MET A 162 5.94 23.07 0.59
N PHE A 163 5.30 21.92 0.37
CA PHE A 163 5.84 20.85 -0.45
C PHE A 163 5.16 20.78 -1.81
N LYS A 164 5.98 20.69 -2.86
CA LYS A 164 5.51 20.45 -4.23
C LYS A 164 6.31 19.29 -4.82
N ALA A 165 5.65 18.15 -5.01
CA ALA A 165 6.19 17.07 -5.81
C ALA A 165 6.18 17.48 -7.30
N THR A 166 7.27 17.22 -8.01
CA THR A 166 7.39 17.43 -9.47
C THR A 166 7.40 16.13 -10.25
N ILE A 167 7.62 15.00 -9.58
CA ILE A 167 7.59 13.67 -10.19
C ILE A 167 6.21 13.04 -10.04
N SER A 168 5.74 12.34 -11.07
CA SER A 168 4.51 11.57 -11.00
C SER A 168 4.73 10.22 -10.30
N ILE A 169 3.69 9.71 -9.64
CA ILE A 169 3.65 8.35 -9.13
C ILE A 169 3.90 7.32 -10.26
N ASN A 170 4.45 6.14 -9.93
CA ASN A 170 4.88 5.08 -10.86
C ASN A 170 6.11 5.41 -11.70
N SER A 171 6.73 6.59 -11.54
CA SER A 171 7.88 6.98 -12.36
C SER A 171 9.16 6.27 -11.93
N LYS A 172 9.97 5.84 -12.90
CA LYS A 172 11.37 5.43 -12.68
C LYS A 172 12.24 6.68 -12.66
N VAL A 173 13.07 6.82 -11.64
CA VAL A 173 13.98 7.96 -11.44
C VAL A 173 15.43 7.52 -11.40
N THR A 174 16.33 8.46 -11.66
CA THR A 174 17.78 8.28 -11.55
C THR A 174 18.33 8.95 -10.28
N LYS A 175 19.49 8.50 -9.80
CA LYS A 175 20.16 9.12 -8.66
C LYS A 175 20.45 10.60 -8.95
N GLY A 176 20.10 11.48 -8.02
CA GLY A 176 20.29 12.93 -8.14
C GLY A 176 19.14 13.66 -8.83
N GLN A 177 18.21 12.95 -9.46
CA GLN A 177 17.03 13.55 -10.09
C GLN A 177 16.17 14.30 -9.06
N VAL A 178 15.71 15.50 -9.42
CA VAL A 178 14.81 16.29 -8.57
C VAL A 178 13.42 15.66 -8.57
N LEU A 179 12.92 15.35 -7.37
CA LEU A 179 11.62 14.74 -7.13
C LEU A 179 10.55 15.78 -6.78
N GLY A 180 10.98 16.90 -6.22
CA GLY A 180 10.13 18.00 -5.79
C GLY A 180 10.94 19.03 -5.02
N ASN A 181 10.26 19.99 -4.42
CA ASN A 181 10.89 21.03 -3.63
C ASN A 181 10.06 21.43 -2.41
N ILE A 182 10.76 21.96 -1.40
CA ILE A 182 10.19 22.50 -0.16
C ILE A 182 10.49 24.00 -0.13
N THR A 183 9.46 24.83 0.02
CA THR A 183 9.60 26.29 0.05
C THR A 183 9.00 26.89 1.32
N ASP A 184 9.42 28.11 1.65
CA ASP A 184 8.64 28.96 2.57
C ASP A 184 7.48 29.65 1.80
N PRO A 185 6.51 30.26 2.50
CA PRO A 185 5.38 30.96 1.87
C PRO A 185 5.77 32.20 1.04
N TYR A 186 6.96 32.78 1.28
CA TYR A 186 7.44 34.00 0.64
C TYR A 186 8.42 33.71 -0.52
N GLY A 187 8.78 32.45 -0.77
CA GLY A 187 9.74 32.01 -1.76
C GLY A 187 11.21 32.31 -1.43
N SER A 188 11.53 32.75 -0.21
CA SER A 188 12.91 33.12 0.18
C SER A 188 13.80 31.89 0.41
N PHE A 189 13.18 30.77 0.75
CA PHE A 189 13.79 29.45 0.90
C PHE A 189 13.26 28.50 -0.18
N ASN A 190 14.17 27.77 -0.82
CA ASN A 190 13.82 26.70 -1.75
C ASN A 190 14.82 25.53 -1.65
N TYR A 191 14.33 24.39 -1.18
CA TYR A 191 15.12 23.17 -1.04
C TYR A 191 14.65 22.08 -2.00
N PHE A 192 15.53 21.70 -2.93
CA PHE A 192 15.25 20.61 -3.88
C PHE A 192 15.46 19.24 -3.24
N VAL A 193 14.39 18.42 -3.24
CA VAL A 193 14.44 17.03 -2.82
C VAL A 193 14.95 16.20 -3.99
N LYS A 194 16.09 15.53 -3.81
CA LYS A 194 16.72 14.70 -4.84
C LYS A 194 16.62 13.22 -4.52
N ALA A 195 16.51 12.39 -5.56
CA ALA A 195 16.54 10.95 -5.43
C ALA A 195 17.91 10.46 -4.95
N PRO A 196 18.00 9.72 -3.83
CA PRO A 196 19.27 9.21 -3.32
C PRO A 196 19.81 7.99 -4.10
N ASN A 197 18.96 7.34 -4.89
CA ASN A 197 19.29 6.20 -5.75
C ASN A 197 18.36 6.19 -6.97
N ALA A 198 18.69 5.38 -7.97
CA ALA A 198 17.75 5.05 -9.05
C ALA A 198 16.70 4.05 -8.55
N GLY A 199 15.46 4.16 -9.00
CA GLY A 199 14.36 3.31 -8.53
C GLY A 199 12.99 3.81 -8.99
N TYR A 200 11.93 3.15 -8.54
CA TYR A 200 10.55 3.56 -8.80
C TYR A 200 10.00 4.35 -7.62
N ILE A 201 9.30 5.45 -7.91
CA ILE A 201 8.50 6.18 -6.92
C ILE A 201 7.11 5.56 -6.87
N PHE A 202 6.78 4.90 -5.77
CA PHE A 202 5.52 4.17 -5.61
C PHE A 202 4.68 4.66 -4.41
N ASN A 203 5.12 5.74 -3.75
CA ASN A 203 4.28 6.61 -2.92
C ASN A 203 4.77 8.06 -3.02
N VAL A 204 3.83 9.01 -3.05
CA VAL A 204 4.10 10.45 -2.98
C VAL A 204 3.24 11.07 -1.87
N ASN A 205 3.82 11.94 -1.06
CA ASN A 205 3.05 12.79 -0.15
C ASN A 205 2.50 14.00 -0.91
N GLU A 206 1.18 14.13 -0.98
CA GLU A 206 0.48 15.22 -1.64
C GLU A 206 -0.06 16.26 -0.64
N SER A 207 0.35 16.19 0.63
CA SER A 207 0.08 17.25 1.59
C SER A 207 0.79 18.53 1.16
N PRO A 208 0.10 19.68 1.08
CA PRO A 208 0.70 20.94 0.66
C PRO A 208 1.69 21.49 1.69
N ILE A 209 1.53 21.12 2.96
CA ILE A 209 2.41 21.48 4.08
C ILE A 209 2.98 20.19 4.66
N ILE A 210 4.28 20.17 4.88
CA ILE A 210 4.99 19.06 5.52
C ILE A 210 5.87 19.59 6.66
N TYR A 211 6.15 18.71 7.60
CA TYR A 211 7.06 18.97 8.71
C TYR A 211 8.36 18.19 8.52
N GLN A 212 9.45 18.70 9.08
CA GLN A 212 10.71 17.99 9.14
C GLN A 212 10.51 16.57 9.71
N GLY A 213 11.04 15.56 9.01
CA GLY A 213 10.86 14.16 9.35
C GLY A 213 9.64 13.47 8.72
N ASP A 214 8.75 14.23 8.06
CA ASP A 214 7.62 13.63 7.34
C ASP A 214 8.10 12.77 6.18
N ALA A 215 7.42 11.65 5.96
CA ALA A 215 7.64 10.81 4.80
C ALA A 215 7.07 11.51 3.55
N ILE A 216 7.92 11.80 2.56
CA ILE A 216 7.55 12.57 1.36
C ILE A 216 7.52 11.73 0.08
N PHE A 217 8.39 10.72 -0.03
CA PHE A 217 8.39 9.75 -1.12
C PHE A 217 8.74 8.37 -0.60
N HIS A 218 8.20 7.33 -1.24
CA HIS A 218 8.70 5.97 -1.10
C HIS A 218 9.34 5.53 -2.42
N ILE A 219 10.64 5.22 -2.37
CA ILE A 219 11.42 4.82 -3.54
C ILE A 219 11.90 3.38 -3.38
N SER A 220 11.88 2.59 -4.46
CA SER A 220 12.54 1.28 -4.46
C SER A 220 14.06 1.45 -4.41
N THR A 221 14.76 0.55 -3.72
CA THR A 221 16.23 0.46 -3.66
C THR A 221 16.74 -0.79 -4.36
N GLU A 222 15.94 -1.84 -4.40
CA GLU A 222 16.23 -3.09 -5.09
C GLU A 222 14.97 -3.60 -5.80
N ILE A 223 15.10 -4.03 -7.05
CA ILE A 223 14.05 -4.66 -7.84
C ILE A 223 14.50 -6.03 -8.33
N GLU A 224 13.56 -6.94 -8.55
CA GLU A 224 13.86 -8.19 -9.25
C GLU A 224 14.07 -7.92 -10.73
N SER A 225 15.18 -8.46 -11.25
CA SER A 225 15.59 -8.37 -12.65
C SER A 225 14.82 -9.32 -13.54
#